data_AF-A0A946HT47-F1
#
_entry.id   AF-A0A946HT47-F1
#
_cell.length_a   1.000
_cell.length_b   1.000
_cell.length_c   1.000
_cell.angle_alpha   90.00
_cell.angle_beta   90.00
_cell.angle_gamma   90.00
#
_symmetry.space_group_name_H-M   'P 1'
#
loop_
_entity.id
_entity.type
_entity.pdbx_description
1 polymer ?
#
loop_
_entity_poly.entity_id
_entity_poly.type
_entity_poly.pdbx_seq_one_letter_code
_entity_poly.pdbx_strand_id
1 'polypeptide(L)'
;MENVTNINHYEIVRRDWRKVLVIGLLIVLVGLIISIIQPFMYRASVSIYIMQKSSFSIDAYSASKSEERIANKLSPIILSSSFLEKVVYSGFDIDQSYFPKDEYKRREKWSKTVETSVVGEASKLEVHVYHQDPGQALQISNAITYILTQQKREFIGIDDVDLKVLDSPLVSKYPVRPNVVLNLLLSLLAGLALGVAFVIMTYDPRQDKLFGIHGDSETEPHLVEYGDVPVDESVEDDLEEIEDIPEIEDLDDVEELAEIEQSEDKAVEQEETQVEELELPDIGEQLEEEQELEEEFGEDAEDLHIESADSELSPPEIPDNEDDSQKDSNLPKFSGEDEYIGMPDLDK
;
A
#
# COMPACT_ATOMS: atom_id res chain seq x y z
N MET A 1 -10.08 -10.50 -52.10
CA MET A 1 -10.23 -10.71 -50.65
C MET A 1 -8.93 -10.23 -50.02
N GLU A 2 -8.98 -9.18 -49.22
CA GLU A 2 -7.78 -8.61 -48.61
C GLU A 2 -7.24 -9.60 -47.57
N ASN A 3 -6.00 -10.06 -47.76
CA ASN A 3 -5.32 -10.90 -46.79
C ASN A 3 -5.00 -10.03 -45.58
N VAL A 4 -5.79 -10.14 -44.52
CA VAL A 4 -5.51 -9.50 -43.23
C VAL A 4 -4.38 -10.29 -42.58
N THR A 5 -3.14 -9.84 -42.77
CA THR A 5 -1.99 -10.38 -42.05
C THR A 5 -2.13 -10.04 -40.57
N ASN A 6 -2.30 -11.06 -39.71
CA ASN A 6 -2.28 -10.87 -38.27
C ASN A 6 -0.90 -10.36 -37.85
N ILE A 7 -0.81 -9.12 -37.38
CA ILE A 7 0.43 -8.54 -36.88
C ILE A 7 0.72 -9.16 -35.51
N ASN A 8 1.77 -9.97 -35.42
CA ASN A 8 2.21 -10.51 -34.14
C ASN A 8 2.97 -9.44 -33.34
N HIS A 9 2.24 -8.71 -32.48
CA HIS A 9 2.82 -7.65 -31.65
C HIS A 9 3.94 -8.14 -30.72
N TYR A 10 3.95 -9.42 -30.33
CA TYR A 10 4.99 -10.01 -29.50
C TYR A 10 6.36 -10.00 -30.19
N GLU A 11 6.40 -10.31 -31.49
CA GLU A 11 7.65 -10.37 -32.25
C GLU A 11 8.30 -9.00 -32.40
N ILE A 12 7.47 -7.96 -32.59
CA ILE A 12 7.91 -6.56 -32.69
C ILE A 12 8.59 -6.13 -31.38
N VAL A 13 7.96 -6.42 -30.24
CA VAL A 13 8.50 -6.06 -28.91
C VAL A 13 9.76 -6.87 -28.60
N ARG A 14 9.79 -8.16 -28.91
CA ARG A 14 10.96 -9.02 -28.69
C ARG A 14 12.16 -8.57 -29.51
N ARG A 15 11.94 -8.11 -30.75
CA ARG A 15 13.01 -7.59 -31.60
C ARG A 15 13.57 -6.27 -31.09
N ASP A 16 12.69 -5.33 -30.75
CA ASP A 16 13.03 -3.96 -30.38
C ASP A 16 13.11 -3.73 -28.85
N TRP A 17 13.31 -4.79 -28.06
CA TRP A 17 13.32 -4.76 -26.59
C TRP A 17 14.32 -3.75 -25.99
N ARG A 18 15.41 -3.45 -26.71
CA ARG A 18 16.39 -2.43 -26.31
C ARG A 18 15.77 -1.03 -26.22
N LYS A 19 14.84 -0.69 -27.14
CA LYS A 19 14.12 0.59 -27.11
C LYS A 19 13.21 0.67 -25.89
N VAL A 20 12.49 -0.41 -25.59
CA VAL A 20 11.66 -0.54 -24.37
C VAL A 20 12.52 -0.31 -23.12
N LEU A 21 13.70 -0.94 -23.05
CA LEU A 21 14.62 -0.79 -21.92
C LEU A 21 15.10 0.65 -21.77
N VAL A 22 15.54 1.31 -22.86
CA VAL A 22 16.01 2.70 -22.81
C VAL A 22 14.90 3.64 -22.34
N ILE A 23 13.68 3.50 -22.85
CA ILE A 23 12.53 4.31 -22.45
C ILE A 23 12.16 4.04 -20.98
N GLY A 24 12.14 2.77 -20.58
CA GLY A 24 11.90 2.38 -19.20
C GLY A 24 12.92 2.99 -18.25
N LEU A 25 14.21 2.93 -18.60
CA LEU A 25 15.29 3.53 -17.81
C LEU A 25 15.16 5.06 -17.71
N LEU A 26 14.76 5.74 -18.79
CA LEU A 26 14.50 7.18 -18.76
C LEU A 26 13.34 7.53 -17.81
N ILE A 27 12.25 6.76 -17.83
CA ILE A 27 11.09 7.00 -16.96
C ILE A 27 11.44 6.70 -15.50
N VAL A 28 12.20 5.65 -15.23
CA VAL A 28 12.74 5.37 -13.89
C VAL A 28 13.64 6.51 -13.41
N LEU A 29 14.51 7.05 -14.27
CA LEU A 29 15.37 8.18 -13.95
C LEU A 29 14.54 9.42 -13.59
N VAL A 30 13.49 9.71 -14.36
CA VAL A 30 12.55 10.81 -14.06
C VAL A 30 11.85 10.58 -12.72
N GLY A 31 11.38 9.35 -12.46
CA GLY A 31 10.75 8.98 -11.19
C GLY A 31 11.68 9.15 -9.99
N LEU A 32 12.96 8.80 -10.14
CA LEU A 32 13.99 9.01 -9.13
C LEU A 32 14.21 10.50 -8.85
N ILE A 33 14.33 11.32 -9.90
CA ILE A 33 14.49 12.79 -9.77
C ILE A 33 13.29 13.39 -9.02
N ILE A 34 12.06 13.01 -9.41
CA ILE A 34 10.84 13.47 -8.74
C ILE A 34 10.86 13.09 -7.25
N SER A 35 11.28 11.86 -6.93
CA SER A 35 11.34 11.38 -5.55
C SER A 35 12.42 12.10 -4.70
N ILE A 36 13.48 12.65 -5.31
CA ILE A 36 14.53 13.39 -4.58
C ILE A 36 14.15 14.86 -4.37
N ILE A 37 13.36 15.44 -5.28
CA ILE A 37 12.86 16.83 -5.16
C ILE A 37 11.81 16.95 -4.04
N GLN A 38 11.09 15.88 -3.75
CA GLN A 38 10.13 15.85 -2.65
C GLN A 38 10.83 15.93 -1.29
N PRO A 39 10.24 16.66 -0.32
CA PRO A 39 10.86 16.81 0.99
C PRO A 39 10.90 15.47 1.73
N PHE A 40 12.06 15.15 2.30
CA PHE A 40 12.22 14.00 3.18
C PHE A 40 11.52 14.25 4.52
N MET A 41 10.69 13.30 4.95
CA MET A 41 9.95 13.40 6.20
C MET A 41 10.29 12.23 7.12
N TYR A 42 10.61 12.54 8.37
CA TYR A 42 10.75 11.60 9.47
C TYR A 42 9.38 11.34 10.10
N ARG A 43 9.21 10.17 10.70
CA ARG A 43 7.96 9.79 11.38
C ARG A 43 8.21 9.54 12.86
N ALA A 44 7.42 10.17 13.71
CA ALA A 44 7.24 9.77 15.10
C ALA A 44 5.96 8.93 15.20
N SER A 45 6.03 7.76 15.81
CA SER A 45 4.86 6.88 15.99
C SER A 45 4.55 6.71 17.47
N VAL A 46 3.27 6.76 17.81
CA VAL A 46 2.75 6.43 19.14
C VAL A 46 1.56 5.48 19.03
N SER A 47 1.53 4.50 19.92
CA SER A 47 0.47 3.51 20.03
C SER A 47 -0.30 3.74 21.33
N ILE A 48 -1.61 3.96 21.21
CA ILE A 48 -2.50 4.20 22.34
C ILE A 48 -3.50 3.05 22.40
N TYR A 49 -3.53 2.37 23.53
CA TYR A 49 -4.51 1.35 23.82
C TYR A 49 -5.71 1.97 24.53
N ILE A 50 -6.90 1.60 24.07
CA ILE A 50 -8.17 2.12 24.58
C ILE A 50 -8.80 1.00 25.39
N MET A 51 -9.02 1.26 26.68
CA MET A 51 -9.69 0.33 27.57
C MET A 51 -10.96 1.00 28.10
N GLN A 52 -12.10 0.34 27.96
CA GLN A 52 -13.32 0.78 28.66
C GLN A 52 -13.38 0.07 30.01
N LYS A 53 -13.63 0.82 31.09
CA LYS A 53 -13.90 0.18 32.39
C LYS A 53 -15.16 -0.67 32.25
N SER A 54 -15.02 -1.99 32.33
CA SER A 54 -16.18 -2.88 32.31
C SER A 54 -16.96 -2.69 33.61
N SER A 55 -18.22 -2.30 33.50
CA SER A 55 -19.17 -2.58 34.57
C SER A 55 -19.49 -4.07 34.53
N PHE A 56 -19.86 -4.66 35.68
CA PHE A 56 -20.22 -6.10 35.82
C PHE A 56 -21.29 -6.62 34.84
N SER A 57 -21.88 -5.76 34.00
CA SER A 57 -22.96 -6.06 33.06
C SER A 57 -22.55 -6.12 31.57
N ILE A 58 -21.28 -5.91 31.22
CA ILE A 58 -20.82 -5.90 29.82
C ILE A 58 -19.90 -7.09 29.57
N ASP A 59 -20.20 -7.89 28.54
CA ASP A 59 -19.34 -8.99 28.09
C ASP A 59 -18.08 -8.49 27.37
N ALA A 60 -17.03 -9.31 27.35
CA ALA A 60 -15.73 -8.94 26.78
C ALA A 60 -15.79 -8.55 25.30
N TYR A 61 -16.67 -9.18 24.52
CA TYR A 61 -16.84 -8.88 23.10
C TYR A 61 -17.49 -7.50 22.89
N SER A 62 -18.56 -7.21 23.63
CA SER A 62 -19.20 -5.90 23.61
C SER A 62 -18.26 -4.78 24.07
N ALA A 63 -17.42 -5.05 25.08
CA ALA A 63 -16.40 -4.10 25.55
C ALA A 63 -15.36 -3.81 24.46
N SER A 64 -14.77 -4.85 23.86
CA SER A 64 -13.81 -4.70 22.76
C SER A 64 -14.41 -3.95 21.57
N LYS A 65 -15.66 -4.26 21.18
CA LYS A 65 -16.32 -3.56 20.07
C LYS A 65 -16.59 -2.09 20.40
N SER A 66 -16.88 -1.78 21.66
CA SER A 66 -17.05 -0.41 22.14
C SER A 66 -15.74 0.37 22.08
N GLU A 67 -14.62 -0.24 22.51
CA GLU A 67 -13.28 0.34 22.43
C GLU A 67 -12.86 0.64 20.98
N GLU A 68 -13.06 -0.32 20.07
CA GLU A 68 -12.83 -0.12 18.64
C GLU A 68 -13.68 1.05 18.11
N ARG A 69 -14.94 1.17 18.53
CA ARG A 69 -15.82 2.27 18.12
C ARG A 69 -15.33 3.61 18.66
N ILE A 70 -14.79 3.64 19.87
CA ILE A 70 -14.17 4.83 20.45
C ILE A 70 -12.92 5.22 19.64
N ALA A 71 -12.06 4.26 19.31
CA ALA A 71 -10.87 4.47 18.49
C ALA A 71 -11.22 5.09 17.13
N ASN A 72 -12.23 4.53 16.46
CA ASN A 72 -12.73 5.00 15.17
C ASN A 72 -13.35 6.41 15.24
N LYS A 73 -13.91 6.81 16.39
CA LYS A 73 -14.38 8.18 16.61
C LYS A 73 -13.24 9.15 16.90
N LEU A 74 -12.24 8.72 17.67
CA LEU A 74 -11.09 9.54 18.04
C LEU A 74 -10.17 9.85 16.85
N SER A 75 -9.99 8.89 15.94
CA SER A 75 -9.15 9.05 14.75
C SER A 75 -9.45 10.35 13.97
N PRO A 76 -10.69 10.61 13.48
CA PRO A 76 -11.00 11.87 12.80
C PRO A 76 -11.00 13.10 13.72
N ILE A 77 -11.21 12.95 15.02
CA ILE A 77 -11.13 14.06 15.99
C ILE A 77 -9.69 14.57 16.10
N ILE A 78 -8.69 13.68 16.13
CA ILE A 78 -7.26 14.05 16.14
C ILE A 78 -6.90 14.88 14.90
N LEU A 79 -7.54 14.60 13.76
CA LEU A 79 -7.34 15.33 12.51
C LEU A 79 -8.11 16.67 12.43
N SER A 80 -8.88 17.01 13.46
CA SER A 80 -9.68 18.24 13.48
C SER A 80 -8.86 19.50 13.75
N SER A 81 -9.35 20.66 13.28
CA SER A 81 -8.71 21.95 13.53
C SER A 81 -8.65 22.32 15.01
N SER A 82 -9.69 21.99 15.79
CA SER A 82 -9.72 22.26 17.24
C SER A 82 -8.68 21.44 18.00
N PHE A 83 -8.49 20.18 17.60
CA PHE A 83 -7.44 19.34 18.17
C PHE A 83 -6.04 19.87 17.81
N LEU A 84 -5.81 20.25 16.55
CA LEU A 84 -4.56 20.92 16.13
C LEU A 84 -4.27 22.16 16.99
N GLU A 85 -5.27 22.98 17.27
CA GLU A 85 -5.07 24.20 18.05
C GLU A 85 -4.58 23.88 19.46
N LYS A 86 -5.19 22.89 20.11
CA LYS A 86 -4.73 22.40 21.41
C LYS A 86 -3.30 21.87 21.34
N VAL A 87 -2.95 21.12 20.28
CA VAL A 87 -1.59 20.58 20.07
C VAL A 87 -0.58 21.70 19.98
N VAL A 88 -0.82 22.70 19.13
CA VAL A 88 0.12 23.82 18.91
C VAL A 88 0.31 24.67 20.17
N TYR A 89 -0.72 24.80 21.01
CA TYR A 89 -0.68 25.59 22.26
C TYR A 89 -0.54 24.75 23.54
N SER A 90 -0.10 23.50 23.42
CA SER A 90 0.03 22.56 24.54
C SER A 90 1.22 22.83 25.48
N GLY A 91 2.09 23.78 25.14
CA GLY A 91 3.30 24.11 25.90
C GLY A 91 4.55 23.32 25.49
N PHE A 92 4.43 22.43 24.49
CA PHE A 92 5.59 21.78 23.86
C PHE A 92 6.28 22.73 22.87
N ASP A 93 7.57 22.48 22.59
CA ASP A 93 8.41 23.30 21.69
C ASP A 93 8.10 23.03 20.20
N ILE A 94 6.90 23.43 19.79
CA ILE A 94 6.39 23.26 18.42
C ILE A 94 6.58 24.57 17.64
N ASP A 95 7.24 24.50 16.49
CA ASP A 95 7.38 25.63 15.58
C ASP A 95 6.02 26.02 14.98
N GLN A 96 5.43 27.08 15.52
CA GLN A 96 4.14 27.59 15.05
C GLN A 96 4.20 28.11 13.60
N SER A 97 5.39 28.48 13.10
CA SER A 97 5.55 28.96 11.73
C SER A 97 5.38 27.85 10.68
N TYR A 98 5.50 26.59 11.10
CA TYR A 98 5.23 25.42 10.26
C TYR A 98 3.78 25.35 9.78
N PHE A 99 2.84 25.88 10.58
CA PHE A 99 1.42 25.89 10.29
C PHE A 99 0.98 27.27 9.73
N PRO A 100 0.46 27.33 8.49
CA PRO A 100 -0.04 28.58 7.92
C PRO A 100 -1.18 29.19 8.74
N LYS A 101 -1.31 30.52 8.71
CA LYS A 101 -2.43 31.24 9.36
C LYS A 101 -3.77 31.05 8.64
N ASP A 102 -3.73 30.76 7.34
CA ASP A 102 -4.92 30.47 6.54
C ASP A 102 -5.50 29.11 6.94
N GLU A 103 -6.78 29.06 7.32
CA GLU A 103 -7.41 27.87 7.90
C GLU A 103 -7.42 26.67 6.94
N TYR A 104 -7.68 26.92 5.65
CA TYR A 104 -7.70 25.85 4.66
C TYR A 104 -6.32 25.21 4.50
N LYS A 105 -5.28 26.03 4.30
CA LYS A 105 -3.90 25.56 4.21
C LYS A 105 -3.42 24.95 5.52
N ARG A 106 -3.87 25.45 6.67
CA ARG A 106 -3.53 24.92 7.98
C ARG A 106 -4.06 23.49 8.16
N ARG A 107 -5.32 23.26 7.81
CA ARG A 107 -5.92 21.92 7.84
C ARG A 107 -5.26 20.96 6.86
N GLU A 108 -4.97 21.42 5.64
CA GLU A 108 -4.23 20.63 4.64
C GLU A 108 -2.82 20.27 5.15
N LYS A 109 -2.14 21.22 5.80
CA LYS A 109 -0.83 20.99 6.40
C LYS A 109 -0.92 19.97 7.54
N TRP A 110 -1.96 20.06 8.37
CA TRP A 110 -2.20 19.11 9.46
C TRP A 110 -2.47 17.70 8.97
N SER A 111 -3.37 17.51 7.99
CA SER A 111 -3.67 16.18 7.45
C SER A 111 -2.48 15.51 6.75
N LYS A 112 -1.49 16.29 6.30
CA LYS A 112 -0.21 15.77 5.80
C LYS A 112 0.80 15.49 6.91
N THR A 113 0.64 16.13 8.07
CA THR A 113 1.53 16.02 9.24
C THR A 113 1.11 14.90 10.15
N VAL A 114 -0.18 14.67 10.35
CA VAL A 114 -0.70 13.64 11.25
C VAL A 114 -1.59 12.68 10.49
N GLU A 115 -1.33 11.40 10.72
CA GLU A 115 -2.08 10.28 10.21
C GLU A 115 -2.45 9.37 11.38
N THR A 116 -3.67 8.87 11.37
CA THR A 116 -4.21 8.01 12.42
C THR A 116 -4.68 6.71 11.81
N SER A 117 -4.39 5.59 12.49
CA SER A 117 -4.81 4.25 12.08
C SER A 117 -5.42 3.53 13.27
N VAL A 118 -6.49 2.78 13.04
CA VAL A 118 -7.16 1.99 14.07
C VAL A 118 -6.99 0.52 13.73
N VAL A 119 -6.39 -0.24 14.64
CA VAL A 119 -6.27 -1.69 14.54
C VAL A 119 -7.43 -2.30 15.31
N GLY A 120 -8.49 -2.63 14.59
CA GLY A 120 -9.80 -2.97 15.18
C GLY A 120 -9.79 -4.16 16.14
N GLU A 121 -9.02 -5.19 15.83
CA GLU A 121 -8.89 -6.40 16.66
C GLU A 121 -8.14 -6.16 17.98
N ALA A 122 -7.32 -5.10 18.04
CA ALA A 122 -6.41 -4.86 19.16
C ALA A 122 -6.82 -3.64 20.02
N SER A 123 -8.00 -3.04 19.80
CA SER A 123 -8.44 -1.79 20.46
C SER A 123 -7.36 -0.70 20.49
N LYS A 124 -6.53 -0.66 19.43
CA LYS A 124 -5.30 0.14 19.37
C LYS A 124 -5.43 1.26 18.35
N LEU A 125 -5.16 2.47 18.80
CA LEU A 125 -5.07 3.68 17.98
C LEU A 125 -3.60 4.03 17.78
N GLU A 126 -3.16 3.96 16.53
CA GLU A 126 -1.82 4.40 16.13
C GLU A 126 -1.90 5.82 15.59
N VAL A 127 -0.97 6.67 16.04
CA VAL A 127 -0.81 8.02 15.53
C VAL A 127 0.60 8.16 14.97
N HIS A 128 0.68 8.57 13.71
CA HIS A 128 1.93 8.81 13.00
C HIS A 128 2.04 10.31 12.69
N VAL A 129 3.13 10.91 13.16
CA VAL A 129 3.44 12.32 12.95
C VAL A 129 4.64 12.43 12.02
N TYR A 130 4.46 13.15 10.91
CA TYR A 130 5.46 13.35 9.88
C TYR A 130 5.99 14.78 9.90
N HIS A 131 7.31 14.94 9.98
CA HIS A 131 7.94 16.25 9.91
C HIS A 131 9.34 16.18 9.25
N GLN A 132 9.80 17.28 8.66
CA GLN A 132 11.15 17.35 8.05
C GLN A 132 12.26 17.32 9.11
N ASP A 133 12.00 17.97 10.24
CA ASP A 133 12.83 17.89 11.44
C ASP A 133 12.32 16.75 12.36
N PRO A 134 13.16 15.75 12.69
CA PRO A 134 12.80 14.69 13.63
C PRO A 134 12.46 15.21 15.03
N GLY A 135 13.06 16.32 15.48
CA GLY A 135 12.77 16.93 16.77
C GLY A 135 11.33 17.43 16.84
N GLN A 136 10.88 18.17 15.84
CA GLN A 136 9.50 18.64 15.73
C GLN A 136 8.48 17.49 15.59
N ALA A 137 8.80 16.41 14.87
CA ALA A 137 7.93 15.23 14.82
C ALA A 137 7.71 14.64 16.23
N LEU A 138 8.78 14.55 17.02
CA LEU A 138 8.73 14.08 18.40
C LEU A 138 7.90 14.99 19.29
N GLN A 139 8.13 16.32 19.23
CA GLN A 139 7.39 17.29 20.05
C GLN A 139 5.90 17.28 19.75
N ILE A 140 5.51 17.27 18.47
CA ILE A 140 4.11 17.19 18.06
C ILE A 140 3.50 15.87 18.54
N SER A 141 4.21 14.74 18.40
CA SER A 141 3.70 13.45 18.87
C SER A 141 3.51 13.42 20.39
N ASN A 142 4.46 13.96 21.17
CA ASN A 142 4.32 14.09 22.62
C ASN A 142 3.13 14.99 23.01
N ALA A 143 2.94 16.10 22.30
CA ALA A 143 1.80 17.00 22.52
C ALA A 143 0.45 16.31 22.26
N ILE A 144 0.35 15.53 21.18
CA ILE A 144 -0.85 14.73 20.88
C ILE A 144 -1.10 13.73 22.01
N THR A 145 -0.07 12.99 22.44
CA THR A 145 -0.17 12.03 23.55
C THR A 145 -0.61 12.70 24.85
N TYR A 146 -0.05 13.88 25.16
CA TYR A 146 -0.41 14.67 26.33
C TYR A 146 -1.89 15.10 26.28
N ILE A 147 -2.37 15.63 25.16
CA ILE A 147 -3.77 16.06 25.02
C ILE A 147 -4.71 14.86 25.11
N LEU A 148 -4.39 13.75 24.46
CA LEU A 148 -5.22 12.55 24.53
C LEU A 148 -5.30 11.98 25.93
N THR A 149 -4.21 12.00 26.70
CA THR A 149 -4.20 11.44 28.07
C THR A 149 -4.77 12.40 29.11
N GLN A 150 -4.46 13.70 29.03
CA GLN A 150 -4.83 14.70 30.03
C GLN A 150 -6.15 15.41 29.74
N GLN A 151 -6.52 15.59 28.47
CA GLN A 151 -7.74 16.30 28.05
C GLN A 151 -8.79 15.35 27.46
N LYS A 152 -8.74 14.05 27.81
CA LYS A 152 -9.63 13.01 27.26
C LYS A 152 -11.12 13.34 27.35
N ARG A 153 -11.56 14.01 28.42
CA ARG A 153 -12.98 14.35 28.64
C ARG A 153 -13.54 15.27 27.55
N GLU A 154 -12.73 16.19 27.02
CA GLU A 154 -13.16 17.16 26.00
C GLU A 154 -13.49 16.48 24.66
N PHE A 155 -12.84 15.35 24.36
CA PHE A 155 -12.93 14.68 23.06
C PHE A 155 -13.72 13.37 23.09
N ILE A 156 -13.70 12.63 24.20
CA ILE A 156 -14.40 11.33 24.33
C ILE A 156 -15.81 11.53 24.91
N GLY A 157 -16.01 12.52 25.79
CA GLY A 157 -17.29 12.79 26.44
C GLY A 157 -17.79 11.70 27.40
N ILE A 158 -16.96 10.71 27.74
CA ILE A 158 -17.28 9.59 28.63
C ILE A 158 -16.13 9.42 29.63
N ASP A 159 -16.44 9.39 30.92
CA ASP A 159 -15.44 9.32 32.00
C ASP A 159 -14.83 7.91 32.21
N ASP A 160 -15.54 6.86 31.77
CA ASP A 160 -15.16 5.46 31.96
C ASP A 160 -14.22 4.89 30.89
N VAL A 161 -13.62 5.76 30.06
CA VAL A 161 -12.63 5.36 29.06
C VAL A 161 -11.23 5.71 29.57
N ASP A 162 -10.35 4.71 29.55
CA ASP A 162 -8.94 4.89 29.82
C ASP A 162 -8.10 4.78 28.56
N LEU A 163 -7.15 5.71 28.42
CA LEU A 163 -6.24 5.79 27.29
C LEU A 163 -4.83 5.53 27.82
N LYS A 164 -4.32 4.33 27.55
CA LYS A 164 -2.99 3.92 27.98
C LYS A 164 -2.02 4.02 26.82
N VAL A 165 -0.95 4.78 27.01
CA VAL A 165 0.15 4.84 26.04
C VAL A 165 0.92 3.53 26.16
N LEU A 166 0.98 2.75 25.09
CA LEU A 166 1.74 1.49 25.06
C LEU A 166 3.23 1.78 24.91
N ASP A 167 3.56 2.63 23.93
CA ASP A 167 4.93 3.00 23.60
C ASP A 167 5.06 4.52 23.59
N SER A 168 6.11 5.03 24.22
CA SER A 168 6.43 6.46 24.10
C SER A 168 6.79 6.81 22.65
N PRO A 169 6.50 8.04 22.18
CA PRO A 169 6.79 8.44 20.81
C PRO A 169 8.23 8.15 20.38
N LEU A 170 8.38 7.30 19.36
CA LEU A 170 9.68 6.92 18.79
C LEU A 170 9.82 7.47 17.37
N VAL A 171 10.93 8.17 17.12
CA VAL A 171 11.23 8.76 15.81
C VAL A 171 11.99 7.77 14.93
N SER A 172 11.63 7.71 13.65
CA SER A 172 12.34 6.92 12.66
C SER A 172 13.77 7.42 12.46
N LYS A 173 14.73 6.49 12.44
CA LYS A 173 16.16 6.83 12.23
C LYS A 173 16.44 7.37 10.82
N TYR A 174 15.62 6.97 9.85
CA TYR A 174 15.70 7.37 8.45
C TYR A 174 14.37 8.01 8.02
N PRO A 175 14.38 8.90 7.01
CA PRO A 175 13.15 9.45 6.46
C PRO A 175 12.29 8.34 5.85
N VAL A 176 10.99 8.38 6.12
CA VAL A 176 10.02 7.38 5.65
C VAL A 176 9.24 7.82 4.42
N ARG A 177 9.26 9.12 4.11
CA ARG A 177 8.68 9.68 2.88
C ARG A 177 9.71 10.53 2.15
N PRO A 178 9.70 10.52 0.81
CA PRO A 178 8.89 9.66 -0.05
C PRO A 178 9.38 8.20 -0.06
N ASN A 179 8.47 7.25 -0.36
CA ASN A 179 8.85 5.84 -0.47
C ASN A 179 9.57 5.61 -1.81
N VAL A 180 10.90 5.78 -1.78
CA VAL A 180 11.77 5.68 -2.98
C VAL A 180 11.62 4.32 -3.66
N VAL A 181 11.53 3.23 -2.89
CA VAL A 181 11.40 1.87 -3.43
C VAL A 181 10.09 1.73 -4.20
N LEU A 182 8.96 2.13 -3.60
CA LEU A 182 7.65 2.08 -4.24
C LEU A 182 7.62 2.95 -5.50
N ASN A 183 8.15 4.18 -5.43
CA ASN A 183 8.21 5.10 -6.56
C ASN A 183 9.03 4.54 -7.73
N LEU A 184 10.15 3.87 -7.43
CA LEU A 184 10.98 3.22 -8.46
C LEU A 184 10.26 2.05 -9.11
N LEU A 185 9.56 1.21 -8.33
CA LEU A 185 8.75 0.11 -8.87
C LEU A 185 7.62 0.61 -9.76
N LEU A 186 6.88 1.63 -9.30
CA LEU A 186 5.83 2.28 -10.09
C LEU A 186 6.40 2.88 -11.40
N SER A 187 7.55 3.54 -11.32
CA SER A 187 8.21 4.13 -12.49
C SER A 187 8.74 3.07 -13.46
N LEU A 188 9.22 1.93 -12.95
CA LEU A 188 9.65 0.81 -13.78
C LEU A 188 8.46 0.20 -14.54
N LEU A 189 7.37 -0.08 -13.84
CA LEU A 189 6.15 -0.62 -14.45
C LEU A 189 5.56 0.33 -15.49
N ALA A 190 5.41 1.60 -15.14
CA ALA A 190 4.97 2.64 -16.07
C ALA A 190 5.93 2.78 -17.26
N GLY A 191 7.24 2.69 -16.99
CA GLY A 191 8.29 2.78 -17.99
C GLY A 191 8.26 1.66 -19.01
N LEU A 192 8.09 0.42 -18.56
CA LEU A 192 7.96 -0.74 -19.44
C LEU A 192 6.66 -0.67 -20.25
N ALA A 193 5.54 -0.33 -19.62
CA ALA A 193 4.25 -0.19 -20.32
C ALA A 193 4.30 0.87 -21.42
N LEU A 194 4.85 2.05 -21.11
CA LEU A 194 5.03 3.13 -22.08
C LEU A 194 6.07 2.77 -23.15
N GLY A 195 7.14 2.07 -22.79
CA GLY A 195 8.14 1.58 -23.74
C GLY A 195 7.55 0.61 -24.75
N VAL A 196 6.74 -0.36 -24.30
CA VAL A 196 6.03 -1.31 -25.17
C VAL A 196 5.06 -0.57 -26.08
N ALA A 197 4.23 0.32 -25.53
CA ALA A 197 3.29 1.12 -26.31
C ALA A 197 4.01 1.97 -27.37
N PHE A 198 5.14 2.59 -27.02
CA PHE A 198 5.95 3.38 -27.93
C PHE A 198 6.53 2.53 -29.07
N VAL A 199 7.06 1.34 -28.78
CA VAL A 199 7.60 0.43 -29.81
C VAL A 199 6.52 -0.02 -30.78
N ILE A 200 5.33 -0.35 -30.28
CA ILE A 200 4.19 -0.73 -31.14
C ILE A 200 3.74 0.46 -32.00
N MET A 201 3.66 1.66 -31.43
CA MET A 201 3.21 2.86 -32.16
C MET A 201 4.23 3.37 -33.19
N THR A 202 5.53 3.18 -32.93
CA THR A 202 6.62 3.60 -33.83
C THR A 202 7.05 2.50 -34.80
N TYR A 203 6.34 1.37 -34.81
CA TYR A 203 6.56 0.31 -35.77
C TYR A 203 6.14 0.77 -37.18
N ASP A 204 7.11 0.92 -38.08
CA ASP A 204 6.89 1.19 -39.49
C ASP A 204 7.30 -0.04 -40.31
N PRO A 205 6.35 -0.78 -40.92
CA PRO A 205 6.65 -2.00 -41.67
C PRO A 205 7.51 -1.73 -42.92
N ARG A 206 7.64 -0.47 -43.37
CA ARG A 206 8.43 -0.11 -44.56
C ARG A 206 9.92 0.01 -44.29
N GLN A 207 10.31 0.19 -43.03
CA GLN A 207 11.72 0.29 -42.64
C GLN A 207 12.31 -1.09 -42.32
N ASP A 208 11.48 -2.12 -42.28
CA ASP A 208 11.89 -3.51 -42.08
C ASP A 208 12.39 -4.14 -43.37
N LYS A 209 13.71 -4.06 -43.56
CA LYS A 209 14.44 -4.71 -44.66
C LYS A 209 14.34 -6.25 -44.64
N LEU A 210 13.74 -6.85 -43.62
CA LEU A 210 13.58 -8.31 -43.47
C LEU A 210 12.21 -8.83 -43.96
N PHE A 211 11.18 -7.97 -44.00
CA PHE A 211 9.95 -8.22 -44.75
C PHE A 211 9.88 -7.30 -45.97
N GLY A 212 11.03 -7.11 -46.62
CA GLY A 212 11.01 -6.78 -48.04
C GLY A 212 10.35 -7.96 -48.73
N ILE A 213 9.03 -7.86 -48.95
CA ILE A 213 8.42 -8.52 -50.09
C ILE A 213 9.32 -8.11 -51.25
N HIS A 214 10.11 -9.04 -51.77
CA HIS A 214 10.58 -8.93 -53.14
C HIS A 214 9.29 -8.89 -53.95
N GLY A 215 8.75 -7.69 -54.14
CA GLY A 215 7.98 -7.44 -55.32
C GLY A 215 9.02 -7.58 -56.42
N ASP A 216 9.19 -8.79 -56.92
CA ASP A 216 9.76 -9.04 -58.24
C ASP A 216 8.92 -8.21 -59.20
N SER A 217 9.32 -6.96 -59.34
CA SER A 217 8.76 -5.96 -60.23
C SER A 217 9.84 -5.54 -61.20
N GLU A 218 10.59 -6.55 -61.69
CA GLU A 218 11.37 -6.49 -62.91
C GLU A 218 11.24 -7.82 -63.66
N THR A 219 10.03 -8.33 -63.81
CA THR A 219 9.68 -8.99 -65.07
C THR A 219 8.79 -8.02 -65.82
N GLU A 220 9.42 -7.19 -66.65
CA GLU A 220 8.70 -6.66 -67.81
C GLU A 220 8.03 -7.87 -68.50
N PRO A 221 6.74 -7.79 -68.85
CA PRO A 221 6.12 -8.84 -69.63
C PRO A 221 6.88 -8.89 -70.95
N HIS A 222 7.75 -9.87 -71.08
CA HIS A 222 8.31 -10.27 -72.36
C HIS A 222 7.11 -10.74 -73.17
N LEU A 223 6.63 -9.85 -74.03
CA LEU A 223 5.69 -10.19 -75.08
C LEU A 223 6.36 -11.32 -75.86
N VAL A 224 5.86 -12.55 -75.64
CA VAL A 224 6.23 -13.69 -76.48
C VAL A 224 5.82 -13.30 -77.89
N GLU A 225 6.82 -13.04 -78.73
CA GLU A 225 6.64 -12.79 -80.14
C GLU A 225 6.12 -14.10 -80.75
N TYR A 226 4.82 -14.15 -81.09
CA TYR A 226 4.26 -15.22 -81.90
C TYR A 226 4.78 -15.05 -83.35
N GLY A 227 6.02 -15.46 -83.55
CA GLY A 227 6.67 -15.59 -84.85
C GLY A 227 7.45 -16.89 -84.85
N ASP A 228 7.15 -17.74 -85.84
CA ASP A 228 7.84 -18.99 -86.16
C ASP A 228 7.46 -20.20 -85.29
N VAL A 229 6.19 -20.63 -85.41
CA VAL A 229 5.85 -22.05 -85.27
C VAL A 229 6.18 -22.73 -86.61
N PRO A 230 7.14 -23.67 -86.67
CA PRO A 230 7.32 -24.50 -87.85
C PRO A 230 6.09 -25.39 -87.99
N VAL A 231 5.33 -25.19 -89.06
CA VAL A 231 4.23 -26.07 -89.45
C VAL A 231 4.83 -27.23 -90.24
N ASP A 232 5.56 -28.12 -89.58
CA ASP A 232 5.87 -29.48 -90.05
C ASP A 232 6.66 -30.24 -88.96
N GLU A 233 5.98 -30.79 -87.96
CA GLU A 233 6.39 -32.06 -87.37
C GLU A 233 5.18 -32.70 -86.67
N SER A 234 4.84 -33.89 -87.14
CA SER A 234 3.68 -34.69 -86.74
C SER A 234 3.71 -35.06 -85.26
N VAL A 235 2.56 -34.92 -84.61
CA VAL A 235 2.29 -35.11 -83.17
C VAL A 235 2.15 -36.61 -82.81
N GLU A 236 2.87 -37.49 -83.51
CA GLU A 236 2.63 -38.95 -83.42
C GLU A 236 3.78 -39.79 -82.85
N ASP A 237 4.96 -39.22 -82.53
CA ASP A 237 6.13 -40.03 -82.07
C ASP A 237 6.54 -39.84 -80.59
N ASP A 238 5.98 -38.89 -79.84
CA ASP A 238 6.38 -38.65 -78.42
C ASP A 238 5.41 -39.23 -77.37
N LEU A 239 4.49 -40.12 -77.77
CA LEU A 239 3.57 -40.80 -76.85
C LEU A 239 3.99 -42.23 -76.46
N GLU A 240 5.21 -42.65 -76.80
CA GLU A 240 5.77 -43.95 -76.42
C GLU A 240 7.02 -43.83 -75.53
N GLU A 241 7.01 -43.00 -74.48
CA GLU A 241 7.99 -43.15 -73.39
C GLU A 241 7.48 -42.56 -72.07
N ILE A 242 6.35 -43.08 -71.58
CA ILE A 242 5.97 -43.00 -70.17
C ILE A 242 5.64 -44.43 -69.69
N GLU A 243 6.65 -45.30 -69.73
CA GLU A 243 6.68 -46.47 -68.85
C GLU A 243 7.20 -46.03 -67.48
N ASP A 244 6.68 -46.65 -66.42
CA ASP A 244 6.99 -46.48 -65.00
C ASP A 244 6.25 -45.37 -64.22
N ILE A 245 4.93 -45.57 -64.07
CA ILE A 245 4.22 -45.09 -62.88
C ILE A 245 4.41 -46.16 -61.79
N PRO A 246 5.14 -45.89 -60.68
CA PRO A 246 5.15 -46.83 -59.56
C PRO A 246 3.77 -46.89 -58.91
N GLU A 247 3.25 -48.11 -58.81
CA GLU A 247 2.04 -48.51 -58.11
C GLU A 247 2.14 -48.14 -56.63
N ILE A 248 1.08 -47.55 -56.07
CA ILE A 248 1.02 -47.18 -54.64
C ILE A 248 0.77 -48.48 -53.86
N GLU A 249 1.85 -49.14 -53.43
CA GLU A 249 1.80 -50.26 -52.49
C GLU A 249 1.90 -49.73 -51.05
N ASP A 250 0.82 -50.03 -50.32
CA ASP A 250 0.72 -50.26 -48.87
C ASP A 250 0.94 -49.09 -47.89
N LEU A 251 -0.22 -48.63 -47.40
CA LEU A 251 -0.43 -47.91 -46.16
C LEU A 251 -0.09 -48.81 -44.96
N ASP A 252 1.13 -48.76 -44.45
CA ASP A 252 1.46 -49.25 -43.11
C ASP A 252 2.68 -48.47 -42.62
N ASP A 253 2.45 -47.31 -42.01
CA ASP A 253 3.31 -46.66 -41.01
C ASP A 253 2.67 -45.31 -40.61
N VAL A 254 1.49 -45.40 -39.98
CA VAL A 254 0.94 -44.31 -39.16
C VAL A 254 0.75 -44.85 -37.75
N GLU A 255 1.85 -45.20 -37.11
CA GLU A 255 1.88 -45.62 -35.70
C GLU A 255 2.85 -44.76 -34.88
N GLU A 256 3.09 -43.51 -35.29
CA GLU A 256 3.93 -42.54 -34.55
C GLU A 256 3.21 -41.23 -34.19
N LEU A 257 1.87 -41.20 -34.27
CA LEU A 257 1.07 -40.04 -33.83
C LEU A 257 0.00 -40.38 -32.77
N ALA A 258 -0.14 -41.65 -32.37
CA ALA A 258 -1.07 -42.07 -31.31
C ALA A 258 -0.44 -42.15 -29.91
N GLU A 259 0.90 -42.11 -29.80
CA GLU A 259 1.59 -42.19 -28.49
C GLU A 259 1.81 -40.82 -27.81
N ILE A 260 1.62 -39.71 -28.51
CA ILE A 260 1.86 -38.37 -27.92
C ILE A 260 0.60 -37.83 -27.21
N GLU A 261 -0.61 -38.12 -27.71
CA GLU A 261 -1.87 -37.73 -27.04
C GLU A 261 -2.08 -38.49 -25.71
N GLN A 262 -1.54 -39.71 -25.54
CA GLN A 262 -1.62 -40.44 -24.26
C GLN A 262 -0.58 -39.99 -23.22
N SER A 263 0.40 -39.16 -23.61
CA SER A 263 1.41 -38.63 -22.68
C SER A 263 1.00 -37.30 -22.03
N GLU A 264 0.09 -36.54 -22.65
CA GLU A 264 -0.44 -35.29 -22.09
C GLU A 264 -1.62 -35.52 -21.14
N ASP A 265 -2.50 -36.49 -21.40
CA ASP A 265 -3.63 -36.80 -20.48
C ASP A 265 -3.18 -37.43 -19.16
N LYS A 266 -2.04 -38.14 -19.12
CA LYS A 266 -1.47 -38.69 -17.87
C LYS A 266 -0.71 -37.67 -17.02
N ALA A 267 -0.25 -36.57 -17.61
CA ALA A 267 0.43 -35.51 -16.87
C ALA A 267 -0.56 -34.56 -16.18
N VAL A 268 -1.77 -34.42 -16.73
CA VAL A 268 -2.83 -33.58 -16.15
C VAL A 268 -3.52 -34.27 -14.96
N GLU A 269 -3.62 -35.61 -14.95
CA GLU A 269 -4.23 -36.35 -13.83
C GLU A 269 -3.27 -36.58 -12.64
N GLN A 270 -1.96 -36.31 -12.79
CA GLN A 270 -0.97 -36.45 -11.71
C GLN A 270 -0.64 -35.15 -10.96
N GLU A 271 -1.07 -33.97 -11.44
CA GLU A 271 -0.91 -32.71 -10.69
C GLU A 271 -2.13 -32.33 -9.83
N GLU A 272 -3.31 -32.95 -10.02
CA GLU A 272 -4.46 -32.76 -9.11
C GLU A 272 -4.46 -33.68 -7.88
N THR A 273 -3.46 -34.57 -7.74
CA THR A 273 -3.35 -35.47 -6.57
C THR A 273 -2.04 -35.30 -5.82
N GLN A 274 -1.70 -34.07 -5.44
CA GLN A 274 -0.82 -33.76 -4.32
C GLN A 274 -1.42 -32.59 -3.52
N VAL A 275 -2.64 -32.81 -3.02
CA VAL A 275 -3.05 -32.14 -1.79
C VAL A 275 -2.37 -32.93 -0.68
N GLU A 276 -1.26 -32.40 -0.20
CA GLU A 276 -0.66 -32.80 1.06
C GLU A 276 -1.76 -32.69 2.12
N GLU A 277 -2.24 -33.84 2.58
CA GLU A 277 -3.11 -33.95 3.74
C GLU A 277 -2.29 -33.46 4.94
N LEU A 278 -2.35 -32.15 5.17
CA LEU A 278 -1.93 -31.54 6.41
C LEU A 278 -2.83 -32.14 7.50
N GLU A 279 -2.33 -33.17 8.17
CA GLU A 279 -2.83 -33.59 9.48
C GLU A 279 -2.78 -32.37 10.38
N LEU A 280 -3.92 -31.71 10.53
CA LEU A 280 -4.14 -30.71 11.57
C LEU A 280 -3.92 -31.44 12.90
N PRO A 281 -3.00 -30.97 13.78
CA PRO A 281 -2.94 -31.50 15.13
C PRO A 281 -4.32 -31.28 15.78
N ASP A 282 -4.86 -32.32 16.39
CA ASP A 282 -6.12 -32.27 17.10
C ASP A 282 -5.96 -31.31 18.29
N ILE A 283 -6.51 -30.10 18.14
CA ILE A 283 -6.46 -29.03 19.14
C ILE A 283 -7.20 -29.48 20.43
N GLY A 284 -7.99 -30.55 20.39
CA GLY A 284 -8.62 -31.14 21.58
C GLY A 284 -7.64 -31.80 22.54
N GLU A 285 -6.61 -32.50 22.05
CA GLU A 285 -5.65 -33.23 22.90
C GLU A 285 -4.64 -32.28 23.56
N GLN A 286 -4.24 -31.19 22.90
CA GLN A 286 -3.32 -30.20 23.46
C GLN A 286 -3.95 -29.33 24.56
N LEU A 287 -5.28 -29.17 24.55
CA LEU A 287 -6.01 -28.45 25.61
C LEU A 287 -6.22 -29.31 26.87
N GLU A 288 -6.23 -30.64 26.75
CA GLU A 288 -6.25 -31.54 27.91
C GLU A 288 -4.84 -31.68 28.53
N GLU A 289 -3.77 -31.66 27.72
CA GLU A 289 -2.38 -31.71 28.21
C GLU A 289 -1.93 -30.39 28.88
N GLU A 290 -2.41 -29.22 28.43
CA GLU A 290 -2.18 -27.93 29.14
C GLU A 290 -3.02 -27.78 30.42
N GLN A 291 -4.22 -28.39 30.50
CA GLN A 291 -5.04 -28.39 31.71
C GLN A 291 -4.50 -29.33 32.79
N GLU A 292 -3.90 -30.48 32.43
CA GLU A 292 -3.21 -31.34 33.39
C GLU A 292 -1.91 -30.69 33.91
N LEU A 293 -1.23 -29.85 33.11
CA LEU A 293 -0.01 -29.15 33.54
C LEU A 293 -0.28 -27.93 34.45
N GLU A 294 -1.44 -27.28 34.32
CA GLU A 294 -1.89 -26.25 35.28
C GLU A 294 -2.42 -26.85 36.59
N GLU A 295 -2.99 -28.07 36.58
CA GLU A 295 -3.37 -28.78 37.81
C GLU A 295 -2.16 -29.34 38.58
N GLU A 296 -1.07 -29.73 37.91
CA GLU A 296 0.14 -30.24 38.59
C GLU A 296 1.01 -29.14 39.22
N PHE A 297 0.90 -27.88 38.76
CA PHE A 297 1.65 -26.73 39.30
C PHE A 297 0.80 -25.76 40.15
N GLY A 298 -0.49 -26.06 40.36
CA GLY A 298 -1.43 -25.20 41.07
C GLY A 298 -1.46 -25.32 42.60
N GLU A 299 -0.81 -26.32 43.21
CA GLU A 299 -0.95 -26.58 44.66
C GLU A 299 0.09 -25.90 45.59
N ASP A 300 1.13 -25.24 45.07
CA ASP A 300 2.22 -24.70 45.92
C ASP A 300 2.29 -23.15 46.01
N ALA A 301 1.29 -22.42 45.54
CA ALA A 301 1.30 -20.94 45.55
C ALA A 301 0.49 -20.27 46.67
N GLU A 302 -0.06 -21.02 47.63
CA GLU A 302 -0.68 -20.47 48.84
C GLU A 302 0.27 -20.51 50.06
N ASP A 303 1.42 -19.84 50.01
CA ASP A 303 2.13 -19.41 51.24
C ASP A 303 3.28 -18.43 50.94
N LEU A 304 2.95 -17.23 50.45
CA LEU A 304 3.87 -16.09 50.54
C LEU A 304 3.16 -14.89 51.18
N HIS A 305 3.22 -14.86 52.50
CA HIS A 305 3.04 -13.66 53.32
C HIS A 305 4.00 -12.56 52.83
N ILE A 306 3.46 -11.53 52.16
CA ILE A 306 4.20 -10.29 51.90
C ILE A 306 3.89 -9.32 53.03
N GLU A 307 4.90 -9.14 53.87
CA GLU A 307 5.02 -8.19 54.96
C GLU A 307 4.87 -6.75 54.45
N SER A 308 3.91 -6.02 55.00
CA SER A 308 3.65 -4.62 54.72
C SER A 308 4.80 -3.74 55.23
N ALA A 309 5.58 -3.16 54.31
CA ALA A 309 6.52 -2.09 54.61
C ALA A 309 5.85 -0.72 54.39
N ASP A 310 5.40 -0.11 55.49
CA ASP A 310 5.10 1.32 55.56
C ASP A 310 6.38 2.12 55.23
N SER A 311 6.33 2.90 54.16
CA SER A 311 7.27 4.01 53.96
C SER A 311 6.50 5.25 53.57
N GLU A 312 6.39 6.17 54.53
CA GLU A 312 5.90 7.53 54.36
C GLU A 312 6.77 8.27 53.33
N LEU A 313 6.22 8.51 52.14
CA LEU A 313 6.76 9.47 51.18
C LEU A 313 6.14 10.84 51.48
N SER A 314 6.87 11.67 52.23
CA SER A 314 6.54 13.10 52.37
C SER A 314 6.69 13.83 51.02
N PRO A 315 5.77 14.74 50.65
CA PRO A 315 5.93 15.57 49.45
C PRO A 315 7.11 16.54 49.59
N PRO A 316 7.79 16.91 48.49
CA PRO A 316 8.90 17.86 48.52
C PRO A 316 8.43 19.28 48.89
N GLU A 317 9.19 19.94 49.77
CA GLU A 317 8.99 21.33 50.19
C GLU A 317 9.18 22.31 49.01
N ILE A 318 8.19 23.17 48.82
CA ILE A 318 8.27 24.34 47.92
C ILE A 318 9.08 25.41 48.66
N PRO A 319 10.14 25.98 48.08
CA PRO A 319 10.88 27.05 48.73
C PRO A 319 9.99 28.31 48.82
N ASP A 320 9.76 28.77 50.05
CA ASP A 320 9.18 30.07 50.35
C ASP A 320 10.08 31.18 49.80
N ASN A 321 9.60 31.86 48.77
CA ASN A 321 10.22 33.11 48.30
C ASN A 321 9.42 34.27 48.90
N GLU A 322 9.80 34.67 50.11
CA GLU A 322 9.40 35.93 50.71
C GLU A 322 10.12 37.10 50.02
N ASP A 323 9.33 38.14 49.77
CA ASP A 323 9.70 39.52 49.41
C ASP A 323 10.04 39.80 47.93
N ASP A 324 9.04 40.28 47.19
CA ASP A 324 9.07 41.71 46.87
C ASP A 324 7.68 42.22 46.47
N SER A 325 7.15 43.04 47.37
CA SER A 325 6.10 43.99 47.06
C SER A 325 6.54 44.97 45.95
N GLN A 326 5.57 45.42 45.15
CA GLN A 326 5.64 46.40 44.05
C GLN A 326 5.88 45.84 42.64
N LYS A 327 4.78 45.56 41.92
CA LYS A 327 4.45 46.30 40.68
C LYS A 327 3.01 46.01 40.24
N ASP A 328 2.08 46.78 40.80
CA ASP A 328 0.75 46.94 40.21
C ASP A 328 0.84 47.78 38.92
N SER A 329 -0.15 47.60 38.04
CA SER A 329 -0.50 48.39 36.84
C SER A 329 -0.05 47.85 35.47
N ASN A 330 -0.78 46.85 34.96
CA ASN A 330 -1.30 46.82 33.58
C ASN A 330 -2.07 45.51 33.30
N LEU A 331 -3.27 45.39 33.89
CA LEU A 331 -4.28 44.45 33.43
C LEU A 331 -5.47 45.26 32.88
N PRO A 332 -5.89 45.06 31.62
CA PRO A 332 -7.06 45.74 31.09
C PRO A 332 -8.33 45.23 31.79
N LYS A 333 -9.09 46.16 32.36
CA LYS A 333 -10.42 45.90 32.92
C LYS A 333 -11.37 45.50 31.79
N PHE A 334 -11.88 44.28 31.80
CA PHE A 334 -13.06 43.90 31.04
C PHE A 334 -14.28 44.51 31.72
N SER A 335 -14.82 45.57 31.11
CA SER A 335 -16.15 46.11 31.36
C SER A 335 -16.90 45.99 30.03
N GLY A 336 -17.88 45.10 30.00
CA GLY A 336 -18.74 44.86 28.87
C GLY A 336 -19.92 44.05 29.38
N GLU A 337 -21.01 44.76 29.59
CA GLU A 337 -22.30 44.24 30.02
C GLU A 337 -22.88 43.29 28.94
N ASP A 338 -23.67 42.35 29.42
CA ASP A 338 -24.40 41.36 28.64
C ASP A 338 -25.35 42.04 27.63
N GLU A 339 -24.98 42.05 26.35
CA GLU A 339 -25.91 42.38 25.26
C GLU A 339 -26.25 41.09 24.49
N TYR A 340 -27.33 40.45 24.94
CA TYR A 340 -28.00 39.35 24.24
C TYR A 340 -28.56 39.85 22.91
N ILE A 341 -27.95 39.42 21.80
CA ILE A 341 -28.48 39.66 20.44
C ILE A 341 -29.38 38.47 20.04
N GLY A 342 -30.68 38.70 20.12
CA GLY A 342 -31.72 38.31 19.16
C GLY A 342 -31.80 36.86 18.64
N MET A 343 -32.70 36.07 19.23
CA MET A 343 -33.48 35.05 18.49
C MET A 343 -34.88 35.62 18.22
N PRO A 344 -35.42 35.53 16.99
CA PRO A 344 -36.81 35.84 16.73
C PRO A 344 -37.71 34.64 17.06
N ASP A 345 -38.72 34.88 17.91
CA ASP A 345 -39.81 33.97 18.21
C ASP A 345 -40.51 33.47 16.94
N LEU A 346 -40.63 32.15 16.82
CA LEU A 346 -41.54 31.47 15.89
C LEU A 346 -42.66 30.82 16.70
N ASP A 347 -43.73 31.58 16.91
CA ASP A 347 -45.06 31.06 17.26
C ASP A 347 -46.11 31.76 16.38
N LYS A 348 -46.59 31.06 15.36
CA LYS A 348 -47.95 31.10 14.79
C LYS A 348 -48.14 30.09 13.66
#